data_AF-A0A661UQD3-F1
#
_entry.id   AF-A0A661UQD3-F1
#
_cell.length_a   1.000
_cell.length_b   1.000
_cell.length_c   1.000
_cell.angle_alpha   90.00
_cell.angle_beta   90.00
_cell.angle_gamma   90.00
#
_symmetry.space_group_name_H-M   'P 1'
#
loop_
_entity.id
_entity.type
_entity.pdbx_description
1 polymer ?
#
loop_
_entity_poly.entity_id
_entity_poly.type
_entity_poly.pdbx_seq_one_letter_code
_entity_poly.pdbx_strand_id
1 'polypeptide(L)'
;HLIGHSLGGVLARSTAARWPDLVASCITMASPFRGIRVHPFVLQTAHLVRGRILQRQNGDADKKPHCYSGYCTCQFLNSLRDEFPADIPQIAIYTKTDGVVDWRFCINELDDGTDIQVPGTHVGLAFNPQVYKHIANFLAEPASYRQTKVA
;
A
#
# COMPACT_ATOMS: atom_id res chain seq x y z
N HIS A 1 -12.62 -6.35 -5.42
CA HIS A 1 -12.01 -5.63 -4.28
C HIS A 1 -10.57 -6.09 -4.11
N LEU A 2 -9.64 -5.18 -3.85
CA LEU A 2 -8.26 -5.48 -3.50
C LEU A 2 -7.97 -4.98 -2.08
N ILE A 3 -7.33 -5.81 -1.27
CA ILE A 3 -6.94 -5.49 0.10
C ILE A 3 -5.46 -5.81 0.25
N GLY A 4 -4.67 -4.83 0.68
CA GLY A 4 -3.24 -5.02 0.81
C GLY A 4 -2.66 -4.38 2.06
N HIS A 5 -1.65 -5.05 2.62
CA HIS A 5 -0.90 -4.59 3.78
C HIS A 5 0.55 -4.33 3.36
N SER A 6 1.14 -3.23 3.81
CA SER A 6 2.57 -2.94 3.57
C SER A 6 2.85 -2.91 2.05
N LEU A 7 3.85 -3.66 1.58
CA LEU A 7 4.10 -3.85 0.15
C LEU A 7 2.87 -4.39 -0.61
N GLY A 8 2.03 -5.21 0.02
CA GLY A 8 0.80 -5.73 -0.56
C GLY A 8 -0.20 -4.63 -0.93
N GLY A 9 -0.30 -3.55 -0.15
CA GLY A 9 -1.16 -2.42 -0.50
C GLY A 9 -0.60 -1.56 -1.63
N VAL A 10 0.73 -1.47 -1.74
CA VAL A 10 1.40 -0.86 -2.90
C VAL A 10 1.10 -1.66 -4.17
N LEU A 11 1.15 -2.99 -4.09
CA LEU A 11 0.73 -3.91 -5.17
C LEU A 11 -0.75 -3.73 -5.54
N ALA A 12 -1.63 -3.65 -4.54
CA ALA A 12 -3.06 -3.43 -4.74
C ALA A 12 -3.34 -2.09 -5.46
N ARG A 13 -2.74 -0.99 -4.99
CA ARG A 13 -2.92 0.34 -5.59
C ARG A 13 -2.45 0.41 -7.03
N SER A 14 -1.26 -0.12 -7.32
CA SER A 14 -0.74 -0.16 -8.70
C SER A 14 -1.62 -1.01 -9.62
N THR A 15 -2.12 -2.14 -9.12
CA THR A 15 -3.03 -3.02 -9.88
C THR A 15 -4.34 -2.30 -10.18
N ALA A 16 -4.92 -1.62 -9.20
CA ALA A 16 -6.15 -0.84 -9.37
C ALA A 16 -5.98 0.31 -10.37
N ALA A 17 -4.88 1.06 -10.29
CA ALA A 17 -4.57 2.12 -11.24
C ALA A 17 -4.35 1.60 -12.67
N ARG A 18 -3.76 0.41 -12.81
CA ARG A 18 -3.48 -0.19 -14.12
C ARG A 18 -4.70 -0.81 -14.79
N TRP A 19 -5.61 -1.38 -14.01
CA TRP A 19 -6.78 -2.10 -14.51
C TRP A 19 -8.06 -1.68 -13.76
N PRO A 20 -8.49 -0.42 -13.91
CA PRO A 20 -9.61 0.13 -13.16
C PRO A 20 -10.91 -0.67 -13.37
N ASP A 21 -11.19 -1.09 -14.61
CA ASP A 21 -12.40 -1.83 -14.98
C ASP A 21 -12.53 -3.21 -14.33
N LEU A 22 -11.44 -3.74 -13.76
CA LEU A 22 -11.41 -5.05 -13.10
C LEU A 22 -11.45 -4.94 -11.56
N VAL A 23 -11.43 -3.73 -11.01
CA VAL A 23 -11.26 -3.50 -9.57
C VAL A 23 -12.44 -2.71 -9.00
N ALA A 24 -13.28 -3.41 -8.23
CA ALA A 24 -14.43 -2.80 -7.57
C ALA A 24 -14.08 -1.79 -6.45
N SER A 25 -12.93 -1.94 -5.78
CA SER A 25 -12.44 -1.03 -4.73
C SER A 25 -11.02 -1.40 -4.29
N CYS A 26 -10.33 -0.49 -3.60
CA CYS A 26 -8.99 -0.71 -3.04
C CYS A 26 -8.90 -0.34 -1.55
N ILE A 27 -8.40 -1.26 -0.71
CA ILE A 27 -8.14 -1.03 0.71
C ILE A 27 -6.66 -1.22 0.98
N THR A 28 -6.02 -0.23 1.61
CA THR A 28 -4.63 -0.33 2.02
C THR A 28 -4.49 -0.29 3.54
N MET A 29 -3.53 -1.03 4.07
CA MET A 29 -3.20 -1.06 5.50
C MET A 29 -1.71 -0.79 5.65
N ALA A 30 -1.31 0.25 6.39
CA ALA A 30 0.09 0.65 6.60
C ALA A 30 0.97 0.52 5.34
N SER A 31 0.46 1.00 4.20
CA SER A 31 1.08 0.78 2.89
C SER A 31 1.71 2.07 2.38
N PRO A 32 3.04 2.17 2.21
CA PRO A 32 3.71 3.42 1.85
C PRO A 32 3.62 3.69 0.34
N PHE A 33 2.42 3.94 -0.17
CA PHE A 33 2.15 4.06 -1.60
C PHE A 33 2.52 5.43 -2.21
N ARG A 34 2.74 6.47 -1.39
CA ARG A 34 3.20 7.80 -1.85
C ARG A 34 4.73 7.92 -1.96
N GLY A 35 5.47 6.86 -1.63
CA GLY A 35 6.93 6.85 -1.66
C GLY A 35 7.55 5.93 -0.62
N ILE A 36 8.83 5.58 -0.84
CA ILE A 36 9.56 4.65 0.03
C ILE A 36 10.22 5.42 1.17
N ARG A 37 9.50 5.54 2.29
CA ARG A 37 10.05 5.94 3.59
C ARG A 37 9.84 4.79 4.57
N VAL A 38 10.88 3.99 4.74
CA VAL A 38 10.86 2.73 5.48
C VAL A 38 12.05 2.72 6.43
N HIS A 39 11.91 2.05 7.57
CA HIS A 39 12.95 1.92 8.58
C HIS A 39 14.26 1.36 7.95
N PRO A 40 15.44 1.93 8.26
CA PRO A 40 16.70 1.56 7.61
C PRO A 40 17.03 0.07 7.65
N PHE A 41 16.77 -0.60 8.77
CA PHE A 41 16.99 -2.04 8.92
C PHE A 41 16.15 -2.88 7.94
N VAL A 42 14.90 -2.46 7.70
CA VAL A 42 13.99 -3.13 6.77
C VAL A 42 14.44 -2.89 5.34
N LEU A 43 14.89 -1.66 5.01
CA LEU A 43 15.48 -1.35 3.71
C LEU A 43 16.75 -2.18 3.45
N GLN A 44 17.65 -2.29 4.42
CA GLN A 44 18.86 -3.11 4.30
C GLN A 44 18.52 -4.58 4.03
N THR A 45 17.54 -5.12 4.76
CA THR A 45 17.04 -6.48 4.54
C THR A 45 16.47 -6.64 3.12
N ALA A 46 15.69 -5.67 2.65
CA ALA A 46 15.16 -5.66 1.27
C ALA A 46 16.29 -5.62 0.21
N HIS A 47 17.36 -4.86 0.43
CA HIS A 47 18.53 -4.84 -0.45
C HIS A 47 19.24 -6.19 -0.52
N LEU A 48 19.37 -6.91 0.60
CA LEU A 48 19.95 -8.26 0.63
C LEU A 48 19.09 -9.26 -0.15
N VAL A 49 17.76 -9.21 0.04
CA VAL A 49 16.81 -10.06 -0.70
C VAL A 49 16.88 -9.75 -2.20
N ARG A 50 16.88 -8.47 -2.57
CA ARG A 50 17.04 -8.01 -3.96
C ARG A 50 18.32 -8.56 -4.58
N GLY A 51 19.45 -8.49 -3.88
CA GLY A 51 20.72 -9.04 -4.37
C GLY A 51 20.64 -10.53 -4.69
N ARG A 52 20.01 -11.32 -3.81
CA ARG A 52 19.80 -12.76 -4.04
C ARG A 52 18.89 -13.05 -5.24
N ILE A 53 17.82 -12.26 -5.43
CA ILE A 53 16.91 -12.43 -6.57
C ILE A 53 17.65 -12.15 -7.88
N LEU A 54 18.39 -11.04 -7.94
CA LEU A 54 19.13 -10.65 -9.14
C LEU A 54 20.25 -11.64 -9.47
N GLN A 55 20.92 -12.21 -8.47
CA GLN A 55 21.90 -13.28 -8.66
C GLN A 55 21.29 -14.55 -9.27
N ARG A 56 20.10 -14.95 -8.81
CA ARG A 56 19.38 -16.12 -9.36
C ARG A 56 18.87 -15.91 -10.78
N GLN A 57 18.70 -14.67 -11.22
CA GLN A 57 18.20 -14.33 -12.56
C GLN A 57 19.31 -14.29 -13.63
N ASN A 58 20.50 -14.84 -13.38
CA ASN A 58 21.58 -15.09 -14.37
C ASN A 58 21.77 -13.97 -15.43
N GLY A 59 22.04 -12.73 -14.99
CA GLY A 59 22.44 -11.63 -15.89
C GLY A 59 21.38 -10.57 -16.18
N ASP A 60 20.21 -10.60 -15.54
CA ASP A 60 19.21 -9.51 -15.66
C ASP A 60 19.52 -8.31 -14.75
N ALA A 61 20.53 -8.41 -13.88
CA ALA A 61 20.96 -7.34 -12.99
C ALA A 61 21.43 -6.08 -13.74
N ASP A 62 22.20 -6.25 -14.83
CA ASP A 62 22.66 -5.15 -15.67
C ASP A 62 21.55 -4.62 -16.59
N LYS A 63 20.58 -5.47 -16.94
CA LYS A 63 19.44 -5.09 -17.80
C LYS A 63 18.37 -4.33 -17.03
N LYS A 64 18.21 -4.59 -15.73
CA LYS A 64 17.21 -3.97 -14.85
C LYS A 64 17.82 -3.56 -13.51
N PRO A 65 18.77 -2.62 -13.50
CA PRO A 65 19.52 -2.25 -12.29
C PRO A 65 18.63 -1.69 -11.18
N HIS A 66 17.44 -1.17 -11.50
CA HIS A 66 16.51 -0.64 -10.50
C HIS A 66 15.38 -1.60 -10.11
N CYS A 67 15.37 -2.85 -10.60
CA CYS A 67 14.33 -3.82 -10.25
C CYS A 67 14.27 -4.06 -8.74
N TYR A 68 13.05 -4.30 -8.22
CA TYR A 68 12.76 -4.48 -6.79
C TYR A 68 13.17 -3.28 -5.91
N SER A 69 13.20 -2.06 -6.47
CA SER A 69 13.41 -0.81 -5.74
C SER A 69 12.36 0.21 -6.15
N GLY A 70 12.16 1.28 -5.36
CA GLY A 70 11.24 2.38 -5.69
C GLY A 70 11.65 3.23 -6.90
N TYR A 71 12.84 2.98 -7.44
CA TYR A 71 13.37 3.66 -8.62
C TYR A 71 13.15 2.85 -9.90
N CYS A 72 12.53 1.66 -9.83
CA CYS A 72 12.20 0.90 -11.03
C CYS A 72 11.26 1.71 -11.94
N THR A 73 11.39 1.49 -13.24
CA THR A 73 10.56 2.13 -14.29
C THR A 73 9.62 1.12 -14.94
N CYS A 74 9.43 -0.05 -14.32
CA CYS A 74 8.47 -1.03 -14.79
C CYS A 74 7.04 -0.46 -14.69
N GLN A 75 6.14 -1.00 -15.51
CA GLN A 75 4.75 -0.58 -15.54
C GLN A 75 4.09 -0.57 -14.16
N PHE A 76 4.45 -1.50 -13.29
CA PHE A 76 4.00 -1.53 -11.89
C PHE A 76 4.30 -0.22 -11.14
N LEU A 77 5.54 0.29 -11.18
CA LEU A 77 5.86 1.53 -10.47
C LEU A 77 5.36 2.78 -11.18
N ASN A 78 5.25 2.74 -12.51
CA ASN A 78 4.64 3.87 -13.24
C ASN A 78 3.16 4.01 -12.87
N SER A 79 2.38 2.92 -12.93
CA SER A 79 0.96 2.93 -12.52
C SER A 79 0.74 3.29 -11.05
N LEU A 80 1.74 3.09 -10.18
CA LEU A 80 1.64 3.54 -8.79
C LEU A 80 1.79 5.06 -8.64
N ARG A 81 2.58 5.69 -9.52
CA ARG A 81 2.88 7.13 -9.52
C ARG A 81 1.79 7.95 -10.20
N ASP A 82 1.02 7.33 -11.08
CA ASP A 82 -0.14 7.95 -11.70
C ASP A 82 -1.20 8.32 -10.65
N GLU A 83 -2.05 9.30 -10.98
CA GLU A 83 -3.21 9.63 -10.14
C GLU A 83 -4.10 8.40 -9.96
N PHE A 84 -4.57 8.18 -8.74
CA PHE A 84 -5.44 7.05 -8.46
C PHE A 84 -6.81 7.29 -9.11
N PRO A 85 -7.41 6.30 -9.80
CA PRO A 85 -8.69 6.48 -10.48
C PRO A 85 -9.80 6.95 -9.52
N ALA A 86 -10.43 8.08 -9.84
CA ALA A 86 -11.42 8.73 -8.97
C ALA A 86 -12.74 7.94 -8.82
N ASP A 87 -13.01 7.06 -9.76
CA ASP A 87 -14.19 6.19 -9.83
C ASP A 87 -14.04 4.91 -9.01
N ILE A 88 -12.83 4.57 -8.56
CA ILE A 88 -12.58 3.41 -7.70
C ILE A 88 -12.66 3.83 -6.23
N PRO A 89 -13.65 3.35 -5.46
CA PRO A 89 -13.70 3.60 -4.03
C PRO A 89 -12.44 3.07 -3.34
N GLN A 90 -11.88 3.87 -2.43
CA GLN A 90 -10.71 3.48 -1.66
C GLN A 90 -10.74 3.96 -0.22
N ILE A 91 -10.04 3.23 0.65
CA ILE A 91 -9.68 3.68 2.00
C ILE A 91 -8.23 3.31 2.31
N ALA A 92 -7.57 4.14 3.10
CA ALA A 92 -6.23 3.88 3.61
C ALA A 92 -6.25 3.82 5.14
N ILE A 93 -5.97 2.64 5.69
CA ILE A 93 -5.93 2.39 7.12
C ILE A 93 -4.46 2.49 7.57
N TYR A 94 -4.17 3.39 8.50
CA TYR A 94 -2.81 3.67 8.94
C TYR A 94 -2.71 3.75 10.47
N THR A 95 -1.48 3.72 10.97
CA THR A 95 -1.22 3.95 12.39
C THR A 95 -0.04 4.88 12.60
N LYS A 96 -0.16 5.83 13.54
CA LYS A 96 0.92 6.80 13.83
C LYS A 96 2.07 6.17 14.60
N THR A 97 1.85 5.02 15.23
CA THR A 97 2.83 4.22 15.96
C THR A 97 3.50 3.16 15.08
N ASP A 98 3.47 3.35 13.76
CA ASP A 98 4.15 2.49 12.80
C ASP A 98 5.68 2.62 12.96
N GLY A 99 6.34 1.51 13.25
CA GLY A 99 7.81 1.44 13.38
C GLY A 99 8.54 0.97 12.13
N VAL A 100 7.81 0.69 11.04
CA VAL A 100 8.34 0.12 9.80
C VAL A 100 8.28 1.14 8.67
N VAL A 101 7.17 1.86 8.50
CA VAL A 101 6.99 2.86 7.42
C VAL A 101 6.56 4.20 7.99
N ASP A 102 6.89 5.30 7.32
CA ASP A 102 6.36 6.62 7.69
C ASP A 102 4.88 6.69 7.30
N TRP A 103 4.00 6.72 8.30
CA TRP A 103 2.55 6.71 8.12
C TRP A 103 2.03 7.83 7.22
N ARG A 104 2.77 8.96 7.09
CA ARG A 104 2.41 10.07 6.20
C ARG A 104 2.45 9.68 4.72
N PHE A 105 3.17 8.60 4.39
CA PHE A 105 3.23 8.02 3.05
C PHE A 105 2.17 6.92 2.84
N CYS A 106 1.37 6.63 3.87
CA CYS A 106 0.30 5.63 3.88
C CYS A 106 -1.11 6.23 3.84
N ILE A 107 -1.21 7.55 3.69
CA ILE A 107 -2.47 8.28 3.59
C ILE A 107 -2.61 8.87 2.19
N ASN A 108 -3.84 9.13 1.76
CA ASN A 108 -4.15 9.74 0.48
C ASN A 108 -3.66 11.20 0.42
N GLU A 109 -3.63 11.78 -0.79
CA GLU A 109 -3.22 13.18 -0.96
C GLU A 109 -4.36 14.14 -0.59
N LEU A 110 -5.59 13.72 -0.87
CA LEU A 110 -6.81 14.44 -0.55
C LEU A 110 -7.30 13.99 0.83
N ASP A 111 -7.62 14.97 1.68
CA ASP A 111 -8.27 14.73 2.97
C ASP A 111 -9.80 14.69 2.77
N ASP A 112 -10.28 13.58 2.21
CA ASP A 112 -11.70 13.34 1.91
C ASP A 112 -12.38 12.38 2.91
N GLY A 113 -11.71 12.06 4.01
CA GLY A 113 -12.19 11.13 5.03
C GLY A 113 -12.00 9.64 4.71
N THR A 114 -11.25 9.32 3.65
CA THR A 114 -10.89 7.93 3.31
C THR A 114 -9.65 7.41 4.05
N ASP A 115 -8.95 8.29 4.76
CA ASP A 115 -7.80 7.96 5.60
C ASP A 115 -8.21 7.67 7.05
N ILE A 116 -7.95 6.46 7.52
CA ILE A 116 -8.45 5.95 8.80
C ILE A 116 -7.28 5.61 9.72
N GLN A 117 -7.09 6.43 10.75
CA GLN A 117 -6.13 6.13 11.81
C GLN A 117 -6.68 5.05 12.76
N VAL A 118 -5.90 4.00 12.99
CA VAL A 118 -6.18 2.94 13.99
C VAL A 118 -4.97 2.78 14.93
N PRO A 119 -5.16 2.57 16.25
CA PRO A 119 -4.05 2.25 17.16
C PRO A 119 -3.41 0.90 16.83
N GLY A 120 -2.07 0.79 16.90
CA GLY A 120 -1.38 -0.48 16.68
C GLY A 120 0.03 -0.32 16.15
N THR A 121 0.70 -1.44 15.90
CA THR A 121 1.97 -1.46 15.17
C THR A 121 1.72 -1.82 13.71
N HIS A 122 2.72 -1.64 12.84
CA HIS A 122 2.67 -2.03 11.43
C HIS A 122 2.06 -3.43 11.24
N VAL A 123 2.72 -4.45 11.81
CA VAL A 123 2.27 -5.85 11.73
C VAL A 123 0.97 -6.05 12.53
N GLY A 124 0.80 -5.33 13.64
CA GLY A 124 -0.38 -5.42 14.48
C GLY A 124 -1.70 -5.07 13.78
N LEU A 125 -1.67 -4.22 12.75
CA LEU A 125 -2.88 -3.90 11.96
C LEU A 125 -3.52 -5.13 11.31
N ALA A 126 -2.72 -6.13 10.94
CA ALA A 126 -3.22 -7.38 10.37
C ALA A 126 -4.07 -8.22 11.34
N PHE A 127 -4.05 -7.90 12.64
CA PHE A 127 -4.81 -8.62 13.68
C PHE A 127 -5.74 -7.68 14.46
N ASN A 128 -5.82 -6.41 14.05
CA ASN A 128 -6.52 -5.41 14.81
C ASN A 128 -8.04 -5.45 14.50
N PRO A 129 -8.92 -5.64 15.49
CA PRO A 129 -10.36 -5.75 15.26
C PRO A 129 -11.00 -4.48 14.69
N GLN A 130 -10.48 -3.29 15.00
CA GLN A 130 -10.98 -2.04 14.42
C GLN A 130 -10.71 -1.98 12.90
N VAL A 131 -9.55 -2.49 12.46
CA VAL A 131 -9.22 -2.59 11.03
C VAL A 131 -10.25 -3.46 10.31
N TYR A 132 -10.55 -4.64 10.85
CA TYR A 132 -11.54 -5.54 10.26
C TYR A 132 -12.95 -4.95 10.26
N LYS A 133 -13.33 -4.17 11.28
CA LYS A 133 -14.62 -3.46 11.29
C LYS A 133 -14.70 -2.42 10.18
N HIS A 134 -13.64 -1.64 9.97
CA HIS A 134 -13.57 -0.69 8.85
C HIS A 134 -13.61 -1.39 7.49
N ILE A 135 -12.86 -2.48 7.33
CA ILE A 135 -12.90 -3.30 6.11
C ILE A 135 -14.32 -3.82 5.84
N ALA A 136 -14.97 -4.42 6.85
CA ALA A 136 -16.30 -4.97 6.68
C ALA A 136 -17.33 -3.90 6.30
N ASN A 137 -17.32 -2.75 7.00
CA ASN A 137 -18.23 -1.64 6.70
C ASN A 137 -17.98 -1.06 5.31
N PHE A 138 -16.71 -0.91 4.91
CA PHE A 138 -16.37 -0.41 3.58
C PHE A 138 -16.77 -1.40 2.48
N LEU A 139 -16.53 -2.69 2.66
CA LEU A 139 -16.94 -3.71 1.69
C LEU A 139 -18.47 -3.84 1.55
N ALA A 140 -19.23 -3.50 2.59
CA ALA A 140 -20.69 -3.52 2.53
C ALA A 140 -21.25 -2.41 1.63
N GLU A 141 -20.66 -1.21 1.66
CA GLU A 141 -21.11 -0.08 0.83
C GLU A 141 -19.94 0.85 0.43
N PRO A 142 -19.08 0.47 -0.54
CA PRO A 142 -17.84 1.21 -0.83
C PRO A 142 -18.07 2.65 -1.33
N ALA A 143 -19.07 2.86 -2.19
CA ALA A 143 -19.30 4.15 -2.85
C ALA A 143 -19.86 5.24 -1.93
N SER A 144 -20.50 4.86 -0.81
CA SER A 144 -21.10 5.77 0.17
C SER A 144 -20.35 5.77 1.50
N TYR A 145 -19.26 5.01 1.62
CA TYR A 145 -18.59 4.78 2.90
C TYR A 145 -18.21 6.09 3.57
N ARG A 146 -18.62 6.22 4.83
CA ARG A 146 -18.19 7.30 5.72
C ARG A 146 -17.50 6.69 6.92
N GLN A 147 -16.44 7.36 7.38
CA GLN A 147 -15.72 6.94 8.58
C GLN A 147 -16.68 6.96 9.79
N THR A 148 -17.13 5.78 10.22
CA THR A 148 -17.86 5.61 11.47
C THR A 148 -16.89 5.63 12.64
N LYS A 149 -17.17 6.40 13.70
CA LYS A 149 -16.41 6.31 14.96
C LYS A 149 -16.48 4.87 15.48
N VAL A 150 -15.36 4.17 15.46
CA VAL A 150 -15.25 2.85 16.07
C VAL A 150 -14.99 3.08 17.56
N ALA A 151 -16.01 2.75 18.37
CA ALA A 151 -15.89 2.69 19.83
C ALA A 151 -14.94 1.57 20.28
#